data_AF-A0A0C2FFA5-F1
#
_entry.id   AF-A0A0C2FFA5-F1
#
_cell.length_a   1.000
_cell.length_b   1.000
_cell.length_c   1.000
_cell.angle_alpha   90.00
_cell.angle_beta   90.00
_cell.angle_gamma   90.00
#
_symmetry.space_group_name_H-M   'P 1'
#
loop_
_entity.id
_entity.type
_entity.pdbx_description
1 polymer ?
#
loop_
_entity_poly.entity_id
_entity_poly.type
_entity_poly.pdbx_seq_one_letter_code
_entity_poly.pdbx_strand_id
1 'polypeptide(L)'
;LPSFSVKISYQLYGSSSFHTINLLNNFGAALIIKNRFESALKYLSIGIDRILYVNECASMIPGYYCNYAEALFHVGRKAEALEYARKAVLLSKSEEPRIQNYAKKYLRDLEKDAKEKRQRS
;
A
#
# COMPACT_ATOMS: atom_id res chain seq x y z
N LEU A 1 -13.71 8.40 14.20
CA LEU A 1 -12.72 8.64 15.27
C LEU A 1 -11.26 8.16 15.00
N PRO A 2 -10.78 7.90 13.77
CA PRO A 2 -9.36 7.56 13.54
C PRO A 2 -8.43 8.78 13.38
N SER A 3 -8.97 10.00 13.30
CA SER A 3 -8.20 11.24 13.13
C SER A 3 -7.31 11.61 14.32
N PHE A 4 -7.67 11.17 15.53
CA PHE A 4 -6.93 11.52 16.75
C PHE A 4 -5.70 10.62 16.95
N SER A 5 -5.83 9.31 16.72
CA SER A 5 -4.72 8.35 16.84
C SER A 5 -3.59 8.62 15.84
N VAL A 6 -3.95 8.94 14.58
CA VAL A 6 -2.96 9.32 13.55
C VAL A 6 -2.24 10.62 13.92
N LYS A 7 -2.98 11.63 14.43
CA LYS A 7 -2.39 12.89 14.91
C LYS A 7 -1.44 12.68 16.08
N ILE A 8 -1.83 11.88 17.07
CA ILE A 8 -1.00 11.59 18.25
C ILE A 8 0.27 10.83 17.85
N SER A 9 0.16 9.79 17.00
CA SER A 9 1.34 9.06 16.52
C SER A 9 2.32 9.99 15.79
N TYR A 10 1.81 10.89 14.95
CA TYR A 10 2.60 11.89 14.25
C TYR A 10 3.29 12.87 15.21
N GLN A 11 2.59 13.32 16.26
CA GLN A 11 3.11 14.25 17.26
C GLN A 11 4.12 13.61 18.22
N LEU A 12 3.97 12.33 18.55
CA LEU A 12 4.82 11.64 19.53
C LEU A 12 6.10 11.06 18.93
N TYR A 13 6.03 10.52 17.72
CA TYR A 13 7.15 9.76 17.14
C TYR A 13 7.78 10.43 15.91
N GLY A 14 7.20 11.54 15.44
CA GLY A 14 7.60 12.17 14.19
C GLY A 14 7.12 11.41 12.96
N SER A 15 7.16 12.09 11.81
CA SER A 15 6.55 11.65 10.55
C SER A 15 7.20 10.43 9.89
N SER A 16 8.34 9.99 10.41
CA SER A 16 9.23 8.97 9.83
C SER A 16 9.46 7.78 10.77
N SER A 17 8.65 7.63 11.82
CA SER A 17 8.77 6.47 12.71
C SER A 17 8.11 5.22 12.13
N PHE A 18 8.69 4.06 12.42
CA PHE A 18 8.11 2.74 12.14
C PHE A 18 6.63 2.65 12.57
N HIS A 19 6.32 3.14 13.78
CA HIS A 19 4.98 3.12 14.35
C HIS A 19 3.98 3.91 13.50
N THR A 20 4.37 5.09 13.02
CA THR A 20 3.52 5.91 12.16
C THR A 20 3.29 5.25 10.81
N ILE A 21 4.33 4.67 10.19
CA ILE A 21 4.17 3.95 8.91
C ILE A 21 3.24 2.74 9.07
N ASN A 22 3.45 1.94 10.12
CA ASN A 22 2.63 0.76 10.39
C ASN A 22 1.15 1.15 10.65
N LEU A 23 0.92 2.23 11.41
CA LEU A 23 -0.42 2.77 11.63
C LEU A 23 -1.09 3.19 10.31
N LEU A 24 -0.38 3.91 9.45
CA LEU A 24 -0.90 4.33 8.14
C LEU A 24 -1.25 3.12 7.27
N ASN A 25 -0.40 2.09 7.26
CA ASN A 25 -0.64 0.87 6.50
C ASN A 25 -1.91 0.14 6.96
N ASN A 26 -2.01 -0.12 8.26
CA ASN A 26 -3.13 -0.85 8.86
C ASN A 26 -4.44 -0.08 8.69
N PHE A 27 -4.39 1.25 8.85
CA PHE A 27 -5.56 2.09 8.67
C PHE A 27 -5.98 2.17 7.20
N GLY A 28 -5.02 2.27 6.27
CA GLY A 28 -5.29 2.19 4.82
C GLY A 28 -5.95 0.87 4.42
N ALA A 29 -5.42 -0.26 4.90
CA ALA A 29 -6.00 -1.59 4.68
C ALA A 29 -7.45 -1.69 5.21
N ALA A 30 -7.71 -1.17 6.41
CA ALA A 30 -9.06 -1.15 6.97
C ALA A 30 -10.04 -0.31 6.12
N LEU A 31 -9.56 0.79 5.52
CA LEU A 31 -10.36 1.61 4.62
C LEU A 31 -10.66 0.90 3.30
N ILE A 32 -9.69 0.16 2.74
CA ILE A 32 -9.87 -0.69 1.55
C ILE A 32 -10.96 -1.73 1.78
N ILE A 33 -10.92 -2.46 2.91
CA ILE A 33 -11.95 -3.44 3.28
C ILE A 33 -13.35 -2.82 3.38
N LYS A 34 -13.43 -1.52 3.68
CA LYS A 34 -14.70 -0.75 3.74
C LYS A 34 -15.03 -0.03 2.44
N ASN A 35 -14.35 -0.32 1.33
CA ASN A 35 -14.50 0.32 0.03
C ASN A 35 -14.32 1.85 0.06
N ARG A 36 -13.54 2.38 1.02
CA ARG A 36 -13.25 3.81 1.15
C ARG A 36 -11.93 4.17 0.47
N PHE A 37 -11.85 3.91 -0.83
CA PHE A 37 -10.60 3.95 -1.60
C PHE A 37 -9.93 5.32 -1.63
N GLU A 38 -10.68 6.41 -1.82
CA GLU A 38 -10.15 7.77 -1.78
C GLU A 38 -9.51 8.11 -0.42
N SER A 39 -10.14 7.68 0.66
CA SER A 39 -9.58 7.86 1.99
C SER A 39 -8.35 6.99 2.20
N ALA A 40 -8.40 5.72 1.77
CA ALA A 40 -7.25 4.82 1.86
C ALA A 40 -6.04 5.42 1.13
N LEU A 41 -6.26 5.91 -0.09
CA LEU A 41 -5.23 6.55 -0.90
C LEU A 41 -4.62 7.76 -0.20
N LYS A 42 -5.46 8.64 0.36
CA LYS A 42 -5.03 9.83 1.09
C LYS A 42 -4.12 9.52 2.29
N TYR A 43 -4.40 8.45 3.04
CA TYR A 43 -3.58 8.09 4.19
C TYR A 43 -2.33 7.32 3.79
N LEU A 44 -2.43 6.38 2.84
CA LEU A 44 -1.29 5.60 2.35
C LEU A 44 -0.27 6.49 1.62
N SER A 45 -0.71 7.55 0.93
CA SER A 45 0.21 8.49 0.27
C SER A 45 1.11 9.26 1.24
N ILE A 46 0.75 9.34 2.53
CA ILE A 46 1.58 10.01 3.54
C ILE A 46 2.85 9.19 3.84
N GLY A 47 2.76 7.86 3.75
CA GLY A 47 3.85 6.95 4.11
C GLY A 47 4.59 6.35 2.91
N ILE A 48 4.05 6.45 1.68
CA ILE A 48 4.56 5.69 0.53
C ILE A 48 6.01 6.02 0.17
N ASP A 49 6.43 7.28 0.24
CA ASP A 49 7.83 7.65 -0.03
C ASP A 49 8.69 7.49 1.22
N ARG A 50 8.09 7.63 2.40
CA ARG A 50 8.80 7.61 3.69
C ARG A 50 9.21 6.21 4.11
N ILE A 51 8.44 5.19 3.73
CA ILE A 51 8.69 3.80 4.11
C ILE A 51 10.06 3.29 3.63
N LEU A 52 10.60 3.87 2.56
CA LEU A 52 11.92 3.54 2.01
C LEU A 52 13.09 4.01 2.89
N TYR A 53 12.86 4.98 3.78
CA TYR A 53 13.89 5.58 4.62
C TYR A 53 13.88 5.06 6.06
N VAL A 54 13.02 4.07 6.36
CA VAL A 54 12.88 3.46 7.68
C VAL A 54 13.32 2.00 7.59
N ASN A 55 14.52 1.69 8.07
CA ASN A 55 15.12 0.36 7.93
C ASN A 55 14.25 -0.75 8.53
N GLU A 56 13.59 -0.46 9.65
CA GLU A 56 12.68 -1.37 10.35
C GLU A 56 11.41 -1.69 9.53
N CYS A 57 11.12 -0.91 8.48
CA CYS A 57 9.99 -1.14 7.59
C CYS A 57 10.32 -2.00 6.37
N ALA A 58 11.57 -2.45 6.18
CA ALA A 58 12.00 -3.15 4.95
C ALA A 58 11.05 -4.27 4.52
N SER A 59 10.68 -5.16 5.45
CA SER A 59 9.78 -6.29 5.20
C SER A 59 8.31 -5.89 4.98
N MET A 60 7.92 -4.68 5.39
CA MET A 60 6.57 -4.14 5.18
C MET A 60 6.40 -3.47 3.82
N ILE A 61 7.48 -3.06 3.16
CA ILE A 61 7.42 -2.30 1.90
C ILE A 61 6.57 -3.00 0.83
N PRO A 62 6.75 -4.31 0.55
CA PRO A 62 5.93 -4.97 -0.47
C PRO A 62 4.43 -4.94 -0.14
N GLY A 63 4.05 -5.19 1.12
CA GLY A 63 2.66 -5.15 1.55
C GLY A 63 2.06 -3.75 1.48
N TYR A 64 2.82 -2.73 1.89
CA TYR A 64 2.39 -1.33 1.81
C TYR A 64 2.13 -0.90 0.35
N TYR A 65 3.03 -1.29 -0.55
CA TYR A 65 2.92 -0.97 -1.97
C TYR A 65 1.72 -1.67 -2.61
N CYS A 66 1.41 -2.92 -2.20
CA CYS A 66 0.18 -3.60 -2.63
C CYS A 66 -1.08 -2.86 -2.15
N ASN A 67 -1.15 -2.43 -0.89
CA ASN A 67 -2.29 -1.66 -0.38
C ASN A 67 -2.45 -0.32 -1.11
N TYR A 68 -1.34 0.35 -1.41
CA TYR A 68 -1.36 1.60 -2.17
C TYR A 68 -1.83 1.38 -3.62
N ALA A 69 -1.32 0.33 -4.28
CA ALA A 69 -1.75 -0.08 -5.61
C ALA A 69 -3.26 -0.40 -5.65
N GLU A 70 -3.78 -1.07 -4.62
CA GLU A 70 -5.19 -1.40 -4.51
C GLU A 70 -6.07 -0.14 -4.47
N ALA A 71 -5.69 0.82 -3.63
CA ALA A 71 -6.38 2.09 -3.54
C ALA A 71 -6.34 2.85 -4.87
N LEU A 72 -5.17 2.91 -5.52
CA LEU A 72 -4.99 3.53 -6.85
C LEU A 72 -5.89 2.88 -7.91
N PHE A 73 -5.95 1.55 -7.94
CA PHE A 73 -6.73 0.81 -8.92
C PHE A 73 -8.22 1.14 -8.82
N HIS A 74 -8.74 1.19 -7.60
CA HIS A 74 -10.15 1.46 -7.34
C HIS A 74 -10.57 2.92 -7.56
N VAL A 75 -9.64 3.89 -7.44
CA VAL A 75 -9.91 5.28 -7.85
C VAL A 75 -9.67 5.54 -9.35
N GLY A 76 -9.41 4.49 -10.13
CA GLY A 76 -9.25 4.58 -11.59
C GLY A 76 -7.83 4.87 -12.08
N ARG A 77 -6.84 5.04 -11.18
CA ARG A 77 -5.42 5.26 -11.49
C ARG A 77 -4.70 3.94 -11.79
N LYS A 78 -5.21 3.20 -12.78
CA LYS A 78 -4.82 1.80 -13.05
C LYS A 78 -3.36 1.63 -13.48
N ALA A 79 -2.82 2.56 -14.27
CA ALA A 79 -1.43 2.48 -14.72
C ALA A 79 -0.46 2.57 -13.54
N GLU A 80 -0.70 3.52 -12.65
CA GLU A 80 0.09 3.73 -11.43
C GLU A 80 -0.07 2.57 -10.46
N ALA A 81 -1.27 2.00 -10.33
CA ALA A 81 -1.51 0.79 -9.53
C ALA A 81 -0.60 -0.37 -9.98
N LEU A 82 -0.53 -0.63 -11.29
CA LEU A 82 0.34 -1.66 -11.85
C LEU A 82 1.82 -1.35 -11.63
N GLU A 83 2.23 -0.07 -11.71
CA GLU A 83 3.60 0.34 -11.41
C GLU A 83 3.99 0.00 -9.97
N TYR A 84 3.15 0.37 -8.99
CA TYR A 84 3.41 0.07 -7.59
C TYR A 84 3.35 -1.43 -7.27
N ALA A 85 2.46 -2.18 -7.90
CA ALA A 85 2.42 -3.65 -7.77
C ALA A 85 3.71 -4.30 -8.31
N ARG A 86 4.26 -3.81 -9.44
CA ARG A 86 5.56 -4.26 -9.95
C ARG A 86 6.71 -3.90 -9.01
N LYS A 87 6.70 -2.68 -8.45
CA LYS A 87 7.67 -2.27 -7.43
C LYS A 87 7.60 -3.17 -6.20
N ALA A 88 6.41 -3.55 -5.74
CA ALA A 88 6.24 -4.49 -4.62
C ALA A 88 6.91 -5.85 -4.90
N VAL A 89 6.72 -6.40 -6.11
CA VAL A 89 7.38 -7.65 -6.52
C VAL A 89 8.90 -7.49 -6.55
N LEU A 90 9.41 -6.39 -7.11
CA LEU A 90 10.84 -6.12 -7.17
C LEU A 90 11.48 -6.06 -5.78
N LEU A 91 10.85 -5.33 -4.86
CA LEU A 91 11.33 -5.13 -3.50
C LEU A 91 11.18 -6.39 -2.63
N SER A 92 10.24 -7.28 -2.95
CA SER A 92 10.10 -8.56 -2.24
C SER A 92 11.23 -9.56 -2.50
N LYS A 93 12.10 -9.35 -3.50
CA LYS A 93 13.10 -10.36 -3.92
C LYS A 93 14.08 -10.79 -2.83
N SER A 94 14.39 -9.90 -1.88
CA SER A 94 15.27 -10.19 -0.73
C SER A 94 14.50 -10.70 0.49
N GLU A 95 13.17 -10.74 0.44
CA GLU A 95 12.30 -11.12 1.55
C GLU A 95 11.99 -12.62 1.55
N GLU A 96 11.36 -13.09 2.63
CA GLU A 96 10.94 -14.48 2.75
C GLU A 96 10.00 -14.94 1.61
N PRO A 97 10.01 -16.23 1.22
CA PRO A 97 9.19 -16.75 0.12
C PRO A 97 7.69 -16.43 0.23
N ARG A 98 7.17 -16.33 1.46
CA ARG A 98 5.76 -15.95 1.70
C ARG A 98 5.46 -14.55 1.15
N ILE A 99 6.33 -13.58 1.40
CA ILE A 99 6.16 -12.19 0.96
C ILE A 99 6.30 -12.10 -0.56
N GLN A 100 7.27 -12.80 -1.13
CA GLN A 100 7.44 -12.92 -2.58
C GLN A 100 6.19 -13.49 -3.26
N ASN A 101 5.66 -14.60 -2.74
CA ASN A 101 4.49 -15.27 -3.29
C ASN A 101 3.25 -14.37 -3.18
N TYR A 102 3.09 -13.65 -2.07
CA TYR A 102 2.02 -12.68 -1.90
C TYR A 102 2.08 -11.57 -2.96
N ALA A 103 3.23 -10.91 -3.12
CA ALA A 103 3.38 -9.81 -4.08
C ALA A 103 3.19 -10.28 -5.54
N LYS A 104 3.75 -11.45 -5.91
CA LYS A 104 3.59 -12.03 -7.25
C LYS A 104 2.14 -12.39 -7.54
N LYS A 105 1.45 -13.01 -6.58
CA LYS A 105 0.02 -13.34 -6.70
C LYS A 105 -0.80 -12.06 -6.88
N TYR A 106 -0.56 -11.06 -6.03
CA TYR A 106 -1.26 -9.77 -6.11
C TYR A 106 -1.10 -9.10 -7.48
N LEU A 107 0.15 -8.96 -7.98
CA LEU A 107 0.39 -8.38 -9.30
C LEU A 107 -0.36 -9.12 -10.41
N ARG A 108 -0.33 -10.45 -10.41
CA ARG A 108 -1.02 -11.28 -11.41
C ARG A 108 -2.52 -11.06 -11.38
N ASP A 109 -3.11 -11.03 -10.19
CA ASP A 109 -4.55 -10.84 -10.01
C ASP A 109 -4.95 -9.41 -10.44
N LEU A 110 -4.16 -8.39 -10.10
CA LEU A 110 -4.36 -7.01 -10.53
C LEU A 110 -4.24 -6.84 -12.06
N GLU A 111 -3.27 -7.49 -12.70
CA GLU A 111 -3.10 -7.49 -14.16
C GLU A 111 -4.31 -8.11 -14.87
N LYS A 112 -4.90 -9.17 -14.29
CA LYS A 112 -6.12 -9.80 -14.79
C LYS A 112 -7.30 -8.83 -14.71
N ASP A 113 -7.53 -8.24 -13.54
CA ASP A 113 -8.64 -7.30 -13.32
C ASP A 113 -8.53 -6.05 -14.20
N ALA A 114 -7.31 -5.57 -14.43
CA ALA A 114 -7.04 -4.45 -15.33
C ALA A 114 -7.43 -4.75 -16.79
N LYS A 115 -7.16 -5.98 -17.26
CA LYS A 115 -7.52 -6.44 -18.61
C LYS A 115 -9.02 -6.65 -18.76
N GLU A 116 -9.67 -7.29 -17.80
CA GLU A 116 -11.11 -7.56 -17.84
C GLU A 116 -11.93 -6.27 -17.85
N LYS A 117 -11.56 -5.27 -17.05
CA LYS A 117 -12.24 -3.97 -17.07
C LYS A 117 -12.04 -3.21 -18.38
N ARG A 118 -10.88 -3.36 -19.05
CA ARG A 118 -10.62 -2.71 -20.35
C ARG A 118 -11.51 -3.26 -21.47
N GLN A 119 -11.91 -4.53 -21.40
CA GLN A 119 -12.79 -5.15 -22.40
C GLN A 119 -14.27 -4.79 -22.23
N ARG A 120 -14.65 -4.22 -21.07
CA ARG A 120 -16.03 -3.81 -20.74
C ARG A 120 -16.27 -2.30 -20.90
N SER A 121 -15.25 -1.54 -21.31
CA SER A 121 -15.29 -0.09 -21.55
C SER A 121 -15.39 0.18 -23.04
#